data_AF-A0A0S8J1G7-F1
#
_entry.id   AF-A0A0S8J1G7-F1
#
_cell.length_a   1.000
_cell.length_b   1.000
_cell.length_c   1.000
_cell.angle_alpha   90.00
_cell.angle_beta   90.00
_cell.angle_gamma   90.00
#
_symmetry.space_group_name_H-M   'P 1'
#
loop_
_entity.id
_entity.type
_entity.pdbx_description
1 polymer ?
#
loop_
_entity_poly.entity_id
_entity_poly.type
_entity_poly.pdbx_seq_one_letter_code
_entity_poly.pdbx_strand_id
1 'polypeptide(L)'
;WFRIAMKTSGTTIDDEIWYMTVDTSTIHEFFVTKPNGGETYIAQEREDIKWKSPYFSTNVRLDYSTDGGSNWYNITPSTYNDGDYSWYPPNELSSNCYIKISDAADEDPYDISDNPFKIIQRGDFDKDGIIGLGDVMLLAIYKFKSGTPPDPMLLGDVNCDGLVEVNDIIYLANYLLKSGPEPGCP
;
A
#
# COMPACT_ATOMS: atom_id res chain seq x y z
N TRP A 1 45.49 7.35 -15.19
CA TRP A 1 44.26 6.58 -14.98
C TRP A 1 44.13 6.41 -13.48
N PHE A 2 43.11 6.98 -12.84
CA PHE A 2 42.88 6.76 -11.40
C PHE A 2 41.81 5.67 -11.26
N ARG A 3 42.07 4.68 -10.41
CA ARG A 3 41.08 3.68 -10.00
C ARG A 3 40.54 4.07 -8.64
N ILE A 4 39.22 4.07 -8.50
CA ILE A 4 38.51 4.30 -7.24
C ILE A 4 38.05 2.93 -6.72
N ALA A 5 38.26 2.64 -5.45
CA ALA A 5 37.71 1.48 -4.76
C ALA A 5 37.05 1.92 -3.45
N MET A 6 35.86 1.38 -3.15
CA MET A 6 35.13 1.65 -1.90
C MET A 6 35.51 0.63 -0.82
N LYS A 7 35.51 1.04 0.45
CA LYS A 7 35.84 0.17 1.60
C LYS A 7 34.86 0.41 2.76
N THR A 8 34.43 -0.67 3.41
CA THR A 8 33.67 -0.61 4.68
C THR A 8 34.62 -0.55 5.89
N SER A 9 34.15 -0.04 7.01
CA SER A 9 34.98 0.25 8.19
C SER A 9 35.68 -1.00 8.76
N GLY A 10 36.97 -0.89 9.12
CA GLY A 10 37.65 -1.86 9.98
C GLY A 10 38.83 -2.66 9.42
N THR A 11 39.39 -2.38 8.24
CA THR A 11 40.62 -3.06 7.77
C THR A 11 41.83 -2.11 7.72
N THR A 12 43.00 -2.58 8.15
CA THR A 12 44.29 -1.88 8.02
C THR A 12 44.69 -1.72 6.54
N ILE A 13 45.46 -0.67 6.23
CA ILE A 13 45.76 -0.17 4.86
C ILE A 13 47.28 -0.22 4.64
N ASP A 14 47.70 -0.57 3.42
CA ASP A 14 49.08 -0.42 2.91
C ASP A 14 49.19 0.91 2.14
N ASP A 15 50.31 1.63 2.29
CA ASP A 15 50.43 3.10 2.19
C ASP A 15 50.29 3.75 0.78
N GLU A 16 49.84 3.02 -0.26
CA GLU A 16 49.84 3.53 -1.65
C GLU A 16 48.46 3.76 -2.27
N ILE A 17 47.36 3.58 -1.52
CA ILE A 17 46.00 3.83 -2.03
C ILE A 17 45.24 4.80 -1.12
N TRP A 18 44.87 5.97 -1.67
CA TRP A 18 43.93 6.89 -1.02
C TRP A 18 42.51 6.34 -1.14
N TYR A 19 41.97 5.82 -0.04
CA TYR A 19 40.55 5.47 0.07
C TYR A 19 39.79 6.67 0.65
N MET A 20 38.65 7.04 0.06
CA MET A 20 37.67 7.90 0.72
C MET A 20 36.83 7.03 1.65
N THR A 21 36.92 7.25 2.95
CA THR A 21 35.96 6.66 3.89
C THR A 21 34.67 7.46 3.78
N VAL A 22 33.60 6.86 3.25
CA VAL A 22 32.25 7.38 3.44
C VAL A 22 31.80 6.92 4.82
N ASP A 23 31.65 7.85 5.74
CA ASP A 23 30.99 7.56 7.00
C ASP A 23 29.48 7.42 6.73
N THR A 24 29.02 6.18 6.62
CA THR A 24 27.60 5.88 6.39
C THR A 24 26.78 5.91 7.68
N SER A 25 27.36 6.31 8.82
CA SER A 25 26.63 6.40 10.10
C SER A 25 25.78 7.66 10.23
N THR A 26 25.82 8.57 9.24
CA THR A 26 25.04 9.82 9.21
C THR A 26 24.03 9.88 8.06
N ILE A 27 23.83 8.80 7.29
CA ILE A 27 22.72 8.72 6.34
C ILE A 27 21.52 8.12 7.09
N HIS A 28 20.56 8.97 7.42
CA HIS A 28 19.24 8.50 7.85
C HIS A 28 18.43 8.33 6.56
N GLU A 29 18.08 7.10 6.24
CA GLU A 29 17.30 6.76 5.05
C GLU A 29 16.03 6.02 5.48
N PHE A 30 14.94 6.32 4.82
CA PHE A 30 13.72 5.54 4.89
C PHE A 30 13.58 4.70 3.62
N PHE A 31 12.91 3.57 3.76
CA PHE A 31 12.52 2.71 2.66
C PHE A 31 11.10 2.25 2.89
N VAL A 32 10.14 2.76 2.12
CA VAL A 32 8.82 2.16 2.04
C VAL A 32 8.97 0.79 1.39
N THR A 33 8.41 -0.23 2.04
CA THR A 33 8.49 -1.62 1.55
C THR A 33 7.12 -2.21 1.25
N LYS A 34 6.05 -1.62 1.78
CA LYS A 34 4.68 -1.96 1.44
C LYS A 34 3.73 -0.80 1.80
N PRO A 35 2.81 -0.39 0.91
CA PRO A 35 2.85 -0.64 -0.52
C PRO A 35 4.06 0.06 -1.13
N ASN A 36 4.78 -0.61 -2.04
CA ASN A 36 5.92 -0.01 -2.75
C ASN A 36 5.77 -0.04 -4.29
N GLY A 37 4.62 -0.50 -4.78
CA GLY A 37 4.33 -0.54 -6.21
C GLY A 37 3.42 -1.69 -6.63
N GLY A 38 2.32 -1.35 -7.30
CA GLY A 38 1.43 -2.33 -7.93
C GLY A 38 0.51 -3.08 -6.98
N GLU A 39 0.62 -2.87 -5.67
CA GLU A 39 -0.35 -3.41 -4.71
C GLU A 39 -1.75 -2.81 -4.94
N THR A 40 -2.74 -3.55 -4.46
CA THR A 40 -4.14 -3.14 -4.48
C THR A 40 -4.68 -3.27 -3.07
N TYR A 41 -5.06 -2.14 -2.49
CA TYR A 41 -5.67 -2.02 -1.18
C TYR A 41 -7.17 -1.81 -1.34
N ILE A 42 -7.94 -2.37 -0.42
CA ILE A 42 -9.38 -2.14 -0.41
C ILE A 42 -9.68 -0.98 0.54
N ALA A 43 -10.50 -0.06 0.06
CA ALA A 43 -11.00 1.03 0.89
C ALA A 43 -11.67 0.50 2.16
N GLN A 44 -11.41 1.17 3.28
CA GLN A 44 -11.99 0.90 4.59
C GLN A 44 -11.66 -0.46 5.20
N GLU A 45 -10.70 -1.20 4.64
CA GLU A 45 -10.21 -2.44 5.21
C GLU A 45 -8.83 -2.32 5.79
N ARG A 46 -8.51 -3.21 6.74
CA ARG A 46 -7.21 -3.20 7.38
C ARG A 46 -6.15 -3.65 6.38
N GLU A 47 -5.24 -2.74 6.09
CA GLU A 47 -4.05 -2.95 5.27
C GLU A 47 -2.80 -2.61 6.08
N ASP A 48 -1.66 -3.17 5.67
CA ASP A 48 -0.38 -2.92 6.34
C ASP A 48 0.45 -1.90 5.56
N ILE A 49 1.02 -0.92 6.25
CA ILE A 49 2.12 -0.10 5.75
C ILE A 49 3.40 -0.61 6.41
N LYS A 50 4.43 -0.90 5.61
CA LYS A 50 5.70 -1.45 6.09
C LYS A 50 6.87 -0.64 5.58
N TRP A 51 7.89 -0.46 6.41
CA TRP A 51 9.09 0.29 6.04
C TRP A 51 10.35 -0.25 6.71
N LYS A 52 11.51 0.26 6.26
CA LYS A 52 12.81 0.11 6.93
C LYS A 52 13.43 1.49 7.11
N SER A 53 14.18 1.64 8.18
CA SER A 53 14.74 2.92 8.62
C SER A 53 16.07 2.69 9.34
N PRO A 54 17.09 2.11 8.66
CA PRO A 54 18.35 1.76 9.29
C PRO A 54 18.98 3.01 9.95
N TYR A 55 19.46 2.84 11.18
CA TYR A 55 20.12 3.89 11.96
C TYR A 55 19.23 5.08 12.35
N PHE A 56 17.92 4.99 12.17
CA PHE A 56 16.96 5.99 12.60
C PHE A 56 16.10 5.44 13.75
N SER A 57 15.93 6.19 14.85
CA SER A 57 15.29 5.68 16.08
C SER A 57 14.19 6.57 16.66
N THR A 58 13.90 7.72 16.04
CA THR A 58 12.77 8.57 16.45
C THR A 58 11.47 8.08 15.80
N ASN A 59 10.34 8.65 16.19
CA ASN A 59 9.05 8.32 15.59
C ASN A 59 8.98 8.77 14.13
N VAL A 60 8.09 8.12 13.38
CA VAL A 60 7.85 8.43 11.96
C VAL A 60 6.45 9.01 11.77
N ARG A 61 6.31 9.82 10.72
CA ARG A 61 5.04 10.28 10.19
C ARG A 61 4.69 9.47 8.95
N LEU A 62 3.41 9.17 8.77
CA LEU A 62 2.89 8.50 7.58
C LEU A 62 1.84 9.38 6.90
N ASP A 63 2.01 9.58 5.61
CA ASP A 63 1.07 10.28 4.74
C ASP A 63 0.74 9.42 3.52
N TYR A 64 -0.42 9.68 2.91
CA TYR A 64 -0.81 9.11 1.64
C TYR A 64 -1.21 10.19 0.63
N SER A 65 -1.16 9.83 -0.64
CA SER A 65 -1.71 10.61 -1.74
C SER A 65 -2.60 9.71 -2.59
N THR A 66 -3.67 10.27 -3.16
CA THR A 66 -4.57 9.64 -4.15
C THR A 66 -4.40 10.24 -5.55
N ASP A 67 -3.53 11.24 -5.70
CA ASP A 67 -3.41 12.07 -6.91
C ASP A 67 -1.97 12.16 -7.46
N GLY A 68 -1.19 11.10 -7.24
CA GLY A 68 0.17 11.00 -7.76
C GLY A 68 1.21 11.82 -7.00
N GLY A 69 0.96 12.14 -5.73
CA GLY A 69 1.85 12.91 -4.88
C GLY A 69 1.68 14.43 -5.01
N SER A 70 0.58 14.89 -5.63
CA SER A 70 0.29 16.34 -5.76
C SER A 70 -0.26 16.90 -4.45
N ASN A 71 -1.13 16.15 -3.77
CA ASN A 71 -1.61 16.43 -2.43
C ASN A 71 -1.29 15.25 -1.49
N TRP A 72 -0.97 15.58 -0.24
CA TRP A 72 -0.63 14.62 0.81
C TRP A 72 -1.57 14.78 2.00
N TYR A 73 -2.14 13.67 2.43
CA TYR A 73 -3.07 13.58 3.55
C TYR A 73 -2.44 12.77 4.67
N ASN A 74 -2.66 13.19 5.91
CA ASN A 74 -2.05 12.50 7.03
C ASN A 74 -2.78 11.19 7.35
N ILE A 75 -2.01 10.10 7.49
CA ILE A 75 -2.48 8.85 8.10
C ILE A 75 -2.30 8.95 9.61
N THR A 76 -1.07 9.24 10.03
CA THR A 76 -0.72 9.51 11.43
C THR A 76 0.44 10.50 11.48
N PRO A 77 0.41 11.53 12.34
CA PRO A 77 1.48 12.52 12.38
C PRO A 77 2.70 12.02 13.18
N SER A 78 2.54 10.97 13.98
CA SER A 78 3.62 10.35 14.75
C SER A 78 3.25 8.93 15.18
N THR A 79 4.08 7.95 14.84
CA THR A 79 3.99 6.56 15.31
C THR A 79 5.38 6.00 15.59
N TYR A 80 5.46 4.92 16.36
CA TYR A 80 6.72 4.24 16.62
C TYR A 80 7.39 3.81 15.31
N ASN A 81 8.71 3.91 15.26
CA ASN A 81 9.51 3.44 14.14
C ASN A 81 9.86 1.95 14.29
N ASP A 82 8.85 1.10 14.25
CA ASP A 82 8.96 -0.36 14.41
C ASP A 82 8.80 -1.14 13.08
N GLY A 83 8.62 -0.41 11.97
CA GLY A 83 8.61 -0.97 10.60
C GLY A 83 7.24 -1.43 10.12
N ASP A 84 6.18 -1.24 10.90
CA ASP A 84 4.82 -1.69 10.57
C ASP A 84 3.73 -0.73 11.10
N TYR A 85 2.68 -0.52 10.32
CA TYR A 85 1.51 0.25 10.74
C TYR A 85 0.24 -0.27 10.08
N SER A 86 -0.78 -0.60 10.88
CA SER A 86 -2.11 -0.95 10.36
C SER A 86 -2.88 0.31 9.96
N TRP A 87 -3.31 0.37 8.71
CA TRP A 87 -4.05 1.47 8.13
C TRP A 87 -5.39 1.01 7.55
N TYR A 88 -6.39 1.88 7.60
CA TYR A 88 -7.67 1.72 6.91
C TYR A 88 -7.74 2.78 5.81
N PRO A 89 -7.48 2.43 4.53
CA PRO A 89 -7.52 3.39 3.44
C PRO A 89 -8.88 4.10 3.35
N PRO A 90 -8.93 5.40 3.01
CA PRO A 90 -10.18 6.11 2.86
C PRO A 90 -11.01 5.53 1.71
N ASN A 91 -12.31 5.83 1.70
CA ASN A 91 -13.17 5.56 0.54
C ASN A 91 -13.00 6.63 -0.55
N GLU A 92 -11.77 6.74 -1.06
CA GLU A 92 -11.40 7.61 -2.17
C GLU A 92 -10.62 6.75 -3.18
N LEU A 93 -11.32 6.24 -4.18
CA LEU A 93 -10.79 5.26 -5.12
C LEU A 93 -9.79 5.94 -6.07
N SER A 94 -8.63 5.34 -6.23
CA SER A 94 -7.61 5.82 -7.15
C SER A 94 -6.66 4.71 -7.55
N SER A 95 -6.11 4.82 -8.75
CA SER A 95 -5.06 3.92 -9.25
C SER A 95 -3.66 4.54 -9.18
N ASN A 96 -3.55 5.74 -8.62
CA ASN A 96 -2.33 6.55 -8.58
C ASN A 96 -2.01 7.00 -7.15
N CYS A 97 -2.03 6.04 -6.21
CA CYS A 97 -1.80 6.31 -4.80
C CYS A 97 -0.33 6.12 -4.41
N TYR A 98 0.14 6.89 -3.43
CA TYR A 98 1.50 6.80 -2.89
C TYR A 98 1.50 6.87 -1.37
N ILE A 99 2.44 6.18 -0.72
CA ILE A 99 2.74 6.33 0.70
C ILE A 99 4.03 7.13 0.84
N LYS A 100 4.04 8.07 1.78
CA LYS A 100 5.26 8.76 2.23
C LYS A 100 5.48 8.46 3.70
N ILE A 101 6.70 8.13 4.04
CA ILE A 101 7.20 8.04 5.41
C ILE A 101 8.23 9.14 5.63
N SER A 102 8.21 9.79 6.78
CA SER A 102 9.19 10.82 7.12
C SER A 102 9.51 10.85 8.61
N ASP A 103 10.54 11.61 9.00
CA ASP A 103 10.71 11.99 10.41
C ASP A 103 9.42 12.68 10.90
N ALA A 104 8.93 12.29 12.08
CA ALA A 104 7.77 12.93 12.69
C ALA A 104 8.06 14.35 13.22
N ALA A 105 9.33 14.71 13.43
CA ALA A 105 9.72 16.00 14.00
C ALA A 105 9.72 17.12 12.96
N ASP A 106 10.28 16.89 11.77
CA ASP A 106 10.53 17.91 10.75
C ASP A 106 10.33 17.42 9.30
N GLU A 107 9.83 16.20 9.11
CA GLU A 107 9.60 15.56 7.81
C GLU A 107 10.87 15.26 6.98
N ASP A 108 12.06 15.31 7.57
CA ASP A 108 13.33 14.98 6.91
C ASP A 108 14.20 14.07 7.81
N PRO A 109 14.70 12.92 7.33
CA PRO A 109 14.55 12.38 5.98
C PRO A 109 13.13 11.89 5.69
N TYR A 110 12.85 11.61 4.43
CA TYR A 110 11.64 10.94 3.99
C TYR A 110 11.91 9.96 2.86
N ASP A 111 10.96 9.06 2.64
CA ASP A 111 10.89 8.22 1.47
C ASP A 111 9.44 8.11 0.97
N ILE A 112 9.28 7.83 -0.32
CA ILE A 112 7.99 7.66 -0.99
C ILE A 112 8.01 6.30 -1.70
N SER A 113 6.89 5.58 -1.66
CA SER A 113 6.75 4.32 -2.40
C SER A 113 7.18 4.46 -3.86
N ASP A 114 8.01 3.53 -4.35
CA ASP A 114 8.69 3.63 -5.66
C ASP A 114 7.73 3.76 -6.85
N ASN A 115 6.57 3.11 -6.75
CA ASN A 115 5.54 3.07 -7.79
C ASN A 115 4.15 3.21 -7.16
N PRO A 116 3.12 3.58 -7.94
CA PRO A 116 1.79 3.75 -7.39
C PRO A 116 1.18 2.41 -6.98
N PHE A 117 0.39 2.45 -5.93
CA PHE A 117 -0.58 1.40 -5.59
C PHE A 117 -2.00 1.88 -5.88
N LYS A 118 -2.98 0.99 -5.73
CA LYS A 118 -4.39 1.28 -5.98
C LYS A 118 -5.21 1.17 -4.71
N ILE A 119 -6.18 2.06 -4.55
CA ILE A 119 -7.29 1.92 -3.61
C ILE A 119 -8.54 1.63 -4.43
N ILE A 120 -9.18 0.48 -4.17
CA ILE A 120 -10.38 0.00 -4.86
C ILE A 120 -11.51 -0.28 -3.86
N GLN A 121 -12.72 -0.49 -4.36
CA GLN A 121 -13.89 -0.80 -3.54
C GLN A 121 -14.23 -2.30 -3.59
N ARG A 122 -14.59 -2.89 -2.45
CA ARG A 122 -15.14 -4.25 -2.42
C ARG A 122 -16.48 -4.27 -3.15
N GLY A 123 -16.69 -5.29 -3.99
CA GLY A 123 -17.91 -5.44 -4.78
C GLY A 123 -17.96 -4.65 -6.09
N ASP A 124 -17.00 -3.78 -6.39
CA ASP A 124 -16.82 -3.12 -7.71
C ASP A 124 -15.87 -3.95 -8.59
N PHE A 125 -16.44 -4.91 -9.30
CA PHE A 125 -15.77 -6.00 -10.00
C PHE A 125 -15.17 -5.61 -11.34
N ASP A 126 -15.85 -4.72 -12.07
CA ASP A 126 -15.27 -4.13 -13.28
C ASP A 126 -14.39 -2.91 -12.99
N LYS A 127 -14.32 -2.44 -11.73
CA LYS A 127 -13.48 -1.34 -11.26
C LYS A 127 -13.84 -0.03 -11.95
N ASP A 128 -15.12 0.18 -12.20
CA ASP A 128 -15.64 1.40 -12.81
C ASP A 128 -15.95 2.51 -11.78
N GLY A 129 -15.77 2.20 -10.50
CA GLY A 129 -15.98 3.11 -9.37
C GLY A 129 -17.40 3.12 -8.82
N ILE A 130 -18.28 2.21 -9.28
CA ILE A 130 -19.63 2.04 -8.74
C ILE A 130 -19.92 0.58 -8.42
N ILE A 131 -20.61 0.33 -7.30
CA ILE A 131 -21.19 -0.99 -7.03
C ILE A 131 -22.56 -1.04 -7.73
N GLY A 132 -22.70 -1.89 -8.74
CA GLY A 132 -23.86 -1.95 -9.62
C GLY A 132 -24.25 -3.35 -10.09
N LEU A 133 -25.28 -3.42 -10.94
CA LEU A 133 -25.75 -4.70 -11.51
C LEU A 133 -24.76 -5.31 -12.50
N GLY A 134 -23.81 -4.51 -13.01
CA GLY A 134 -22.67 -4.98 -13.80
C GLY A 134 -21.82 -5.95 -12.98
N ASP A 135 -21.51 -5.59 -11.74
CA ASP A 135 -20.72 -6.41 -10.82
C ASP A 135 -21.41 -7.72 -10.44
N VAL A 136 -22.72 -7.65 -10.17
CA VAL A 136 -23.55 -8.84 -9.94
C VAL A 136 -23.47 -9.79 -11.13
N MET A 137 -23.56 -9.25 -12.35
CA MET A 137 -23.48 -10.04 -13.57
C MET A 137 -22.08 -10.63 -13.76
N LEU A 138 -21.02 -9.87 -13.51
CA LEU A 138 -19.64 -10.35 -13.65
C LEU A 138 -19.31 -11.45 -12.65
N LEU A 139 -19.71 -11.27 -11.40
CA LEU A 139 -19.55 -12.30 -10.38
C LEU A 139 -20.36 -13.57 -10.73
N ALA A 140 -21.58 -13.43 -11.28
CA ALA A 140 -22.35 -14.55 -11.79
C ALA A 140 -21.71 -15.22 -13.01
N ILE A 141 -21.12 -14.46 -13.93
CA ILE A 141 -20.38 -14.99 -15.09
C ILE A 141 -19.14 -15.76 -14.62
N TYR A 142 -18.39 -15.25 -13.66
CA TYR A 142 -17.28 -15.95 -13.03
C TYR A 142 -17.74 -17.29 -12.43
N LYS A 143 -18.76 -17.27 -11.56
CA LYS A 143 -19.21 -18.47 -10.84
C LYS A 143 -19.89 -19.52 -11.71
N PHE A 144 -20.65 -19.13 -12.73
CA PHE A 144 -21.50 -20.05 -13.50
C PHE A 144 -21.05 -20.27 -14.94
N LYS A 145 -20.21 -19.40 -15.50
CA LYS A 145 -19.85 -19.42 -16.93
C LYS A 145 -18.33 -19.41 -17.17
N SER A 146 -17.53 -19.74 -16.15
CA SER A 146 -16.06 -19.75 -16.22
C SER A 146 -15.48 -18.41 -16.67
N GLY A 147 -16.09 -17.30 -16.23
CA GLY A 147 -15.54 -15.96 -16.42
C GLY A 147 -14.20 -15.74 -15.73
N THR A 148 -13.62 -14.56 -15.95
CA THR A 148 -12.40 -14.15 -15.24
C THR A 148 -12.67 -14.03 -13.74
N PRO A 149 -11.82 -14.60 -12.87
CA PRO A 149 -11.96 -14.40 -11.44
C PRO A 149 -11.76 -12.93 -11.05
N PRO A 150 -12.33 -12.49 -9.92
CA PRO A 150 -11.98 -11.21 -9.33
C PRO A 150 -10.48 -11.14 -9.05
N ASP A 151 -9.91 -9.96 -9.25
CA ASP A 151 -8.52 -9.66 -8.95
C ASP A 151 -8.44 -8.32 -8.20
N PRO A 152 -8.04 -8.30 -6.91
CA PRO A 152 -7.77 -9.47 -6.07
C PRO A 152 -9.04 -10.27 -5.75
N MET A 153 -8.90 -11.57 -5.46
CA MET A 153 -10.03 -12.50 -5.28
C MET A 153 -11.06 -12.01 -4.24
N LEU A 154 -10.56 -11.38 -3.16
CA LEU A 154 -11.35 -10.80 -2.08
C LEU A 154 -12.38 -9.76 -2.56
N LEU A 155 -12.22 -9.19 -3.74
CA LEU A 155 -13.13 -8.18 -4.27
C LEU A 155 -14.54 -8.79 -4.44
N GLY A 156 -14.59 -10.08 -4.77
CA GLY A 156 -15.83 -10.82 -4.92
C GLY A 156 -16.38 -11.51 -3.69
N ASP A 157 -15.66 -11.50 -2.58
CA ASP A 157 -16.13 -12.00 -1.29
C ASP A 157 -16.84 -10.84 -0.57
N VAL A 158 -17.99 -10.42 -1.10
CA VAL A 158 -18.63 -9.15 -0.70
C VAL A 158 -19.24 -9.21 0.71
N ASN A 159 -19.45 -10.41 1.23
CA ASN A 159 -19.96 -10.64 2.59
C ASN A 159 -18.84 -10.98 3.60
N CYS A 160 -17.58 -11.06 3.16
CA CYS A 160 -16.40 -11.41 3.95
C CYS A 160 -16.49 -12.75 4.68
N ASP A 161 -17.10 -13.76 4.06
CA ASP A 161 -17.13 -15.12 4.61
C ASP A 161 -15.88 -15.95 4.25
N GLY A 162 -14.98 -15.38 3.46
CA GLY A 162 -13.71 -15.98 3.05
C GLY A 162 -13.82 -16.80 1.76
N LEU A 163 -14.99 -16.85 1.13
CA LEU A 163 -15.23 -17.60 -0.10
C LEU A 163 -15.93 -16.70 -1.12
N VAL A 164 -15.47 -16.73 -2.37
CA VAL A 164 -16.19 -16.10 -3.48
C VAL A 164 -17.18 -17.12 -4.05
N GLU A 165 -18.45 -17.05 -3.68
CA GLU A 165 -19.51 -18.00 -4.02
C GLU A 165 -20.86 -17.39 -4.42
N VAL A 166 -21.92 -18.21 -4.46
CA VAL A 166 -23.25 -17.76 -4.89
C VAL A 166 -23.89 -16.85 -3.85
N ASN A 167 -23.50 -16.99 -2.58
CA ASN A 167 -23.98 -16.14 -1.51
C ASN A 167 -23.52 -14.69 -1.70
N ASP A 168 -22.34 -14.45 -2.26
CA ASP A 168 -21.87 -13.12 -2.63
C ASP A 168 -22.72 -12.45 -3.71
N ILE A 169 -23.12 -13.23 -4.73
CA ILE A 169 -24.03 -12.75 -5.78
C ILE A 169 -25.37 -12.33 -5.16
N ILE A 170 -25.91 -13.16 -4.26
CA ILE A 170 -27.17 -12.88 -3.57
C ILE A 170 -27.02 -11.66 -2.65
N TYR A 171 -25.90 -11.54 -1.94
CA TYR A 171 -25.59 -10.42 -1.06
C TYR A 171 -25.58 -9.12 -1.85
N LEU A 172 -24.80 -9.06 -2.94
CA LEU A 172 -24.68 -7.87 -3.79
C LEU A 172 -26.03 -7.50 -4.43
N ALA A 173 -26.80 -8.49 -4.89
CA ALA A 173 -28.15 -8.26 -5.41
C ALA A 173 -29.11 -7.71 -4.33
N ASN A 174 -29.01 -8.18 -3.09
CA ASN A 174 -29.83 -7.67 -1.99
C ASN A 174 -29.42 -6.24 -1.57
N TYR A 175 -28.12 -5.92 -1.55
CA TYR A 175 -27.63 -4.56 -1.36
C TYR A 175 -28.27 -3.61 -2.37
N LEU A 176 -28.17 -3.93 -3.67
CA LEU A 176 -28.62 -3.06 -4.76
C LEU A 176 -30.14 -2.97 -4.89
N LEU A 177 -30.87 -4.07 -4.67
CA LEU A 177 -32.30 -4.16 -5.02
C LEU A 177 -33.23 -4.20 -3.81
N LYS A 178 -32.71 -4.43 -2.60
CA LYS A 178 -33.51 -4.65 -1.39
C LYS A 178 -32.97 -3.90 -0.16
N SER A 179 -32.11 -2.91 -0.36
CA SER A 179 -31.50 -2.12 0.73
C SER A 179 -30.78 -2.99 1.77
N GLY A 180 -30.10 -4.03 1.30
CA GLY A 180 -29.18 -4.80 2.13
C GLY A 180 -27.97 -3.97 2.61
N PRO A 181 -27.13 -4.53 3.48
CA PRO A 181 -25.87 -3.90 3.91
C PRO A 181 -24.89 -3.69 2.75
N GLU A 182 -24.03 -2.67 2.88
CA GLU A 182 -22.95 -2.40 1.93
C GLU A 182 -21.90 -3.52 1.96
N PRO A 183 -21.31 -3.92 0.80
CA PRO A 183 -20.19 -4.85 0.75
C PRO A 183 -19.03 -4.39 1.66
N GLY A 184 -18.52 -5.29 2.48
CA GLY A 184 -17.46 -4.96 3.44
C GLY A 184 -17.35 -5.98 4.56
N CYS A 185 -16.20 -5.98 5.22
CA CYS A 185 -15.97 -6.82 6.39
C CYS A 185 -16.44 -6.08 7.66
N PRO A 186 -17.25 -6.72 8.53
CA PRO A 186 -17.72 -6.11 9.78
C PRO A 186 -16.60 -5.88 10.82
#